data_AF-A0A2T7NLR2-F1
#
_entry.id   AF-A0A2T7NLR2-F1
#
_cell.length_a   1.000
_cell.length_b   1.000
_cell.length_c   1.000
_cell.angle_alpha   90.00
_cell.angle_beta   90.00
_cell.angle_gamma   90.00
#
_symmetry.space_group_name_H-M   'P 1'
#
loop_
_entity.id
_entity.type
_entity.pdbx_description
1 polymer ?
#
loop_
_entity_poly.entity_id
_entity_poly.type
_entity_poly.pdbx_seq_one_letter_code
_entity_poly.pdbx_strand_id
1 'polypeptide(L)'
;MAADEWRRCAEWLVRCQILPAEHKATKKDATAFDLAQALRDGVLICHLLNQLSPGSVDLRDFSSRPQMSQFLCMKNIRTFLQTCSKVFGLREIDLFQPHDLFDVKDFRKVLDTLSKLSKTSIAQKKYRGFPPETKTKPYEDDDEDIYGNLQELAIENDLEDQEDIYDVVYQEMRTRSMMTCVTDLAASVAMICAQSTALEPKTKRDHCLKELIDTEKNYVDALQMIVQHFIRPLTNQLQASDMEIVFAHIETLHEVHKNFYVELISSVTKGTPKLAEVFVNYKTKLLVYGEYCSNLPRSQAHIDQLCQNEYIRTKIQECERRANEGKFRLRDLLHVPMQRVLKYHLLMRELIKNTDRNHEDREDLDMALEAMQDLSLYVNEVKRDHEALQLIDEIQQR
;
A
#
# COMPACT_ATOMS: atom_id res chain seq x y z
N MET A 1 24.01 -8.74 18.99
CA MET A 1 23.18 -9.72 19.75
C MET A 1 21.66 -9.37 19.82
N ALA A 2 21.19 -8.25 19.26
CA ALA A 2 19.76 -7.99 18.99
C ALA A 2 19.11 -8.96 17.96
N ALA A 3 19.92 -9.59 17.11
CA ALA A 3 19.50 -10.51 16.04
C ALA A 3 18.71 -11.75 16.51
N ASP A 4 18.71 -12.05 17.83
CA ASP A 4 18.03 -13.21 18.40
C ASP A 4 16.66 -12.90 19.01
N GLU A 5 16.29 -11.64 19.27
CA GLU A 5 15.06 -11.34 20.03
C GLU A 5 13.78 -11.67 19.24
N TRP A 6 13.73 -11.25 17.97
CA TRP A 6 12.60 -11.56 17.10
C TRP A 6 12.53 -13.07 16.80
N ARG A 7 13.67 -13.76 16.65
CA ARG A 7 13.72 -15.23 16.46
C ARG A 7 13.16 -15.97 17.67
N ARG A 8 13.52 -15.53 18.88
CA ARG A 8 12.99 -16.09 20.14
C ARG A 8 11.50 -15.83 20.30
N CYS A 9 11.01 -14.68 19.83
CA CYS A 9 9.59 -14.39 19.75
C CYS A 9 8.88 -15.35 18.78
N ALA A 10 9.41 -15.54 17.57
CA ALA A 10 8.87 -16.48 16.59
C ALA A 10 8.80 -17.92 17.15
N GLU A 11 9.88 -18.39 17.78
CA GLU A 11 9.91 -19.69 18.47
C GLU A 11 8.85 -19.80 19.57
N TRP A 12 8.65 -18.75 20.35
CA TRP A 12 7.61 -18.73 21.39
C TRP A 12 6.21 -18.80 20.79
N LEU A 13 5.93 -18.09 19.69
CA LEU A 13 4.66 -18.17 18.97
C LEU A 13 4.41 -19.56 18.37
N VAL A 14 5.46 -20.25 17.89
CA VAL A 14 5.38 -21.66 17.46
C VAL A 14 5.04 -22.57 18.64
N ARG A 15 5.69 -22.39 19.81
CA ARG A 15 5.37 -23.15 21.03
C ARG A 15 3.93 -22.93 21.48
N CYS A 16 3.42 -21.71 21.33
CA CYS A 16 2.03 -21.38 21.62
C CYS A 16 1.04 -21.93 20.57
N GLN A 17 1.51 -22.54 19.47
CA GLN A 17 0.69 -23.02 18.35
C GLN A 17 -0.04 -21.91 17.58
N ILE A 18 0.52 -20.70 17.57
CA ILE A 18 -0.01 -19.56 16.81
C ILE A 18 0.64 -19.49 15.43
N LEU A 19 1.94 -19.78 15.36
CA LEU A 19 2.70 -19.81 14.13
C LEU A 19 3.02 -21.26 13.75
N PRO A 20 2.73 -21.72 12.53
CA PRO A 20 3.15 -23.03 12.05
C PRO A 20 4.68 -23.16 12.04
N ALA A 21 5.21 -24.36 12.31
CA ALA A 21 6.66 -24.60 12.31
C ALA A 21 7.32 -24.39 10.94
N GLU A 22 6.56 -24.56 9.84
CA GLU A 22 6.99 -24.38 8.46
C GLU A 22 6.74 -22.96 7.90
N HIS A 23 6.33 -22.02 8.76
CA HIS A 23 6.02 -20.65 8.34
C HIS A 23 7.26 -19.91 7.79
N LYS A 24 7.07 -18.94 6.89
CA LYS A 24 8.19 -18.15 6.33
C LYS A 24 9.08 -17.54 7.43
N ALA A 25 8.44 -16.98 8.45
CA ALA A 25 9.11 -16.36 9.61
C ALA A 25 9.89 -17.33 10.53
N THR A 26 9.78 -18.65 10.36
CA THR A 26 10.53 -19.65 11.16
C THR A 26 11.70 -20.27 10.40
N LYS A 27 11.88 -19.91 9.12
CA LYS A 27 12.99 -20.42 8.30
C LYS A 27 14.34 -19.85 8.75
N LYS A 28 15.43 -20.52 8.38
CA LYS A 28 16.79 -20.12 8.77
C LYS A 28 17.18 -18.77 8.16
N ASP A 29 16.76 -18.53 6.93
CA ASP A 29 16.94 -17.31 6.13
C ASP A 29 15.92 -16.20 6.44
N ALA A 30 14.98 -16.44 7.36
CA ALA A 30 13.98 -15.46 7.73
C ALA A 30 14.60 -14.19 8.34
N THR A 31 13.90 -13.09 8.14
CA THR A 31 14.22 -11.75 8.65
C THR A 31 13.21 -11.29 9.71
N ALA A 32 13.55 -10.23 10.45
CA ALA A 32 12.60 -9.60 11.38
C ALA A 32 11.33 -9.12 10.67
N PHE A 33 11.45 -8.72 9.40
CA PHE A 33 10.32 -8.32 8.56
C PHE A 33 9.30 -9.44 8.36
N ASP A 34 9.75 -10.68 8.13
CA ASP A 34 8.85 -11.81 7.92
C ASP A 34 7.97 -12.09 9.15
N LEU A 35 8.51 -11.87 10.36
CA LEU A 35 7.73 -11.95 11.59
C LEU A 35 6.79 -10.75 11.75
N ALA A 36 7.28 -9.54 11.48
CA ALA A 36 6.47 -8.33 11.54
C ALA A 36 5.24 -8.44 10.64
N GLN A 37 5.43 -8.85 9.38
CA GLN A 37 4.36 -9.07 8.40
C GLN A 37 3.34 -10.11 8.89
N ALA A 38 3.78 -11.20 9.51
CA ALA A 38 2.88 -12.23 10.02
C ALA A 38 1.96 -11.72 11.15
N LEU A 39 2.41 -10.76 11.95
CA LEU A 39 1.66 -10.23 13.10
C LEU A 39 0.85 -8.97 12.74
N ARG A 40 1.13 -8.39 11.58
CA ARG A 40 0.74 -7.03 11.19
C ARG A 40 -0.76 -6.79 11.12
N ASP A 41 -1.52 -7.81 10.76
CA ASP A 41 -2.98 -7.74 10.61
C ASP A 41 -3.75 -7.87 11.94
N GLY A 42 -3.01 -8.10 13.03
CA GLY A 42 -3.55 -8.24 14.39
C GLY A 42 -4.28 -9.56 14.66
N VAL A 43 -4.43 -10.46 13.69
CA VAL A 43 -5.22 -11.69 13.83
C VAL A 43 -4.49 -12.72 14.70
N LEU A 44 -3.21 -12.98 14.39
CA LEU A 44 -2.39 -13.94 15.14
C LEU A 44 -2.23 -13.55 16.60
N ILE A 45 -2.03 -12.25 16.89
CA ILE A 45 -1.89 -11.75 18.25
C ILE A 45 -3.21 -11.81 19.04
N CYS A 46 -4.37 -11.62 18.40
CA CYS A 46 -5.67 -11.85 19.04
C CYS A 46 -5.90 -13.34 19.35
N HIS A 47 -5.54 -14.23 18.41
CA HIS A 47 -5.61 -15.68 18.66
C HIS A 47 -4.66 -16.14 19.76
N LEU A 48 -3.47 -15.53 19.86
CA LEU A 48 -2.52 -15.77 20.96
C LEU A 48 -3.18 -15.55 22.33
N LEU A 49 -3.93 -14.47 22.52
CA LEU A 49 -4.58 -14.20 23.80
C LEU A 49 -5.59 -15.29 24.17
N ASN A 50 -6.41 -15.73 23.20
CA ASN A 50 -7.35 -16.83 23.41
C ASN A 50 -6.66 -18.17 23.69
N GLN A 51 -5.47 -18.39 23.14
CA GLN A 51 -4.69 -19.59 23.38
C GLN A 51 -4.06 -19.60 24.79
N LEU A 52 -3.58 -18.44 25.25
CA LEU A 52 -3.06 -18.27 26.60
C LEU A 52 -4.19 -18.35 27.65
N SER A 53 -5.30 -17.65 27.40
CA SER A 53 -6.50 -17.63 28.23
C SER A 53 -7.76 -17.76 27.37
N PRO A 54 -8.40 -18.94 27.31
CA PRO A 54 -9.61 -19.17 26.52
C PRO A 54 -10.72 -18.18 26.87
N GLY A 55 -11.31 -17.54 25.86
CA GLY A 55 -12.41 -16.57 26.02
C GLY A 55 -11.96 -15.17 26.45
N SER A 56 -10.65 -14.86 26.40
CA SER A 56 -10.13 -13.51 26.69
C SER A 56 -10.43 -12.50 25.59
N VAL A 57 -10.65 -12.95 24.36
CA VAL A 57 -11.07 -12.13 23.22
C VAL A 57 -12.27 -12.80 22.55
N ASP A 58 -13.39 -12.10 22.39
CA ASP A 58 -14.52 -12.63 21.62
C ASP A 58 -14.14 -12.67 20.13
N LEU A 59 -14.47 -13.76 19.44
CA LEU A 59 -14.26 -13.89 17.99
C LEU A 59 -15.07 -12.85 17.18
N ARG A 60 -16.04 -12.18 17.80
CA ARG A 60 -16.80 -11.07 17.22
C ARG A 60 -16.12 -9.71 17.36
N ASP A 61 -15.14 -9.60 18.27
CA ASP A 61 -14.49 -8.31 18.61
C ASP A 61 -13.33 -7.95 17.67
N PHE A 62 -12.89 -8.90 16.84
CA PHE A 62 -11.84 -8.71 15.85
C PHE A 62 -12.16 -9.44 14.53
N SER A 63 -11.63 -8.92 13.43
CA SER A 63 -11.87 -9.45 12.09
C SER A 63 -10.85 -10.53 11.75
N SER A 64 -11.30 -11.75 11.48
CA SER A 64 -10.45 -12.90 11.14
C SER A 64 -9.86 -12.86 9.73
N ARG A 65 -10.39 -11.99 8.85
CA ARG A 65 -9.91 -11.76 7.49
C ARG A 65 -9.89 -10.25 7.19
N PRO A 66 -8.93 -9.51 7.73
CA PRO A 66 -8.89 -8.06 7.58
C PRO A 66 -8.40 -7.59 6.20
N GLN A 67 -7.82 -8.48 5.37
CA GLN A 67 -7.34 -8.18 4.00
C GLN A 67 -6.42 -6.95 3.95
N MET A 68 -5.55 -6.79 4.94
CA MET A 68 -4.70 -5.60 5.13
C MET A 68 -5.42 -4.25 5.16
N SER A 69 -6.76 -4.24 5.33
CA SER A 69 -7.52 -3.02 5.57
C SER A 69 -7.02 -2.34 6.83
N GLN A 70 -6.50 -1.11 6.69
CA GLN A 70 -5.98 -0.33 7.81
C GLN A 70 -6.98 -0.25 8.96
N PHE A 71 -8.26 0.01 8.68
CA PHE A 71 -9.27 0.11 9.71
C PHE A 71 -9.47 -1.21 10.48
N LEU A 72 -9.53 -2.35 9.78
CA LEU A 72 -9.76 -3.66 10.40
C LEU A 72 -8.51 -4.16 11.15
N CYS A 73 -7.33 -4.01 10.56
CA CYS A 73 -6.06 -4.38 11.21
C CYS A 73 -5.85 -3.53 12.48
N MET A 74 -6.08 -2.23 12.40
CA MET A 74 -5.98 -1.34 13.56
C MET A 74 -7.02 -1.65 14.63
N LYS A 75 -8.24 -2.05 14.25
CA LYS A 75 -9.23 -2.55 15.21
C LYS A 75 -8.72 -3.81 15.92
N ASN A 76 -8.19 -4.78 15.18
CA ASN A 76 -7.65 -6.03 15.75
C ASN A 76 -6.51 -5.74 16.74
N ILE A 77 -5.55 -4.91 16.35
CA ILE A 77 -4.41 -4.54 17.20
C ILE A 77 -4.88 -3.81 18.47
N ARG A 78 -5.83 -2.88 18.36
CA ARG A 78 -6.42 -2.22 19.54
C ARG A 78 -7.11 -3.22 20.47
N THR A 79 -7.86 -4.18 19.92
CA THR A 79 -8.49 -5.25 20.72
C THR A 79 -7.44 -6.06 21.48
N PHE A 80 -6.35 -6.45 20.82
CA PHE A 80 -5.21 -7.13 21.47
C PHE A 80 -4.64 -6.32 22.64
N LEU A 81 -4.32 -5.04 22.42
CA LEU A 81 -3.72 -4.17 23.44
C LEU A 81 -4.64 -3.96 24.64
N GLN A 82 -5.94 -3.74 24.39
CA GLN A 82 -6.95 -3.59 25.44
C GLN A 82 -7.06 -4.85 26.30
N THR A 83 -7.05 -6.02 25.68
CA THR A 83 -7.11 -7.30 26.42
C THR A 83 -5.81 -7.57 27.17
N CYS A 84 -4.64 -7.21 26.64
CA CYS A 84 -3.36 -7.31 27.36
C CYS A 84 -3.37 -6.50 28.66
N SER A 85 -3.93 -5.29 28.63
CA SER A 85 -4.10 -4.47 29.84
C SER A 85 -5.14 -5.07 30.80
N LYS A 86 -6.36 -5.33 30.32
CA LYS A 86 -7.51 -5.72 31.16
C LYS A 86 -7.40 -7.12 31.75
N VAL A 87 -6.94 -8.11 30.97
CA VAL A 87 -6.95 -9.53 31.34
C VAL A 87 -5.57 -9.99 31.79
N PHE A 88 -4.52 -9.54 31.12
CA PHE A 88 -3.15 -9.99 31.38
C PHE A 88 -2.36 -9.06 32.31
N GLY A 89 -2.93 -7.89 32.67
CA GLY A 89 -2.38 -6.98 33.67
C GLY A 89 -1.10 -6.27 33.24
N LEU A 90 -0.89 -6.10 31.92
CA LEU A 90 0.23 -5.29 31.43
C LEU A 90 -0.04 -3.80 31.71
N ARG A 91 1.00 -3.07 32.11
CA ARG A 91 0.91 -1.62 32.31
C ARG A 91 0.89 -0.91 30.96
N GLU A 92 0.24 0.25 30.87
CA GLU A 92 0.18 1.01 29.62
C GLU A 92 1.56 1.39 29.07
N ILE A 93 2.53 1.66 29.94
CA ILE A 93 3.93 1.93 29.55
C ILE A 93 4.64 0.73 28.90
N ASP A 94 4.11 -0.48 29.11
CA ASP A 94 4.65 -1.73 28.60
C ASP A 94 4.02 -2.14 27.27
N LEU A 95 3.04 -1.36 26.77
CA LEU A 95 2.32 -1.60 25.53
C LEU A 95 2.86 -0.73 24.38
N PHE A 96 2.86 -1.30 23.17
CA PHE A 96 3.11 -0.56 21.93
C PHE A 96 1.84 0.20 21.47
N GLN A 97 2.02 1.18 20.59
CA GLN A 97 0.92 1.90 19.92
C GLN A 97 0.50 1.16 18.66
N PRO A 98 -0.78 1.17 18.24
CA PRO A 98 -1.23 0.39 17.08
C PRO A 98 -0.39 0.58 15.79
N HIS A 99 0.11 1.80 15.54
CA HIS A 99 0.97 2.13 14.41
C HIS A 99 2.38 1.51 14.50
N ASP A 100 2.88 1.24 15.70
CA ASP A 100 4.21 0.63 15.91
C ASP A 100 4.29 -0.76 15.26
N LEU A 101 3.16 -1.47 15.17
CA LEU A 101 3.01 -2.76 14.48
C LEU A 101 2.44 -2.62 13.06
N PHE A 102 1.37 -1.85 12.86
CA PHE A 102 0.73 -1.76 11.54
C PHE A 102 1.61 -1.09 10.49
N ASP A 103 2.28 0.01 10.85
CA ASP A 103 3.22 0.72 9.97
C ASP A 103 4.66 0.21 10.16
N VAL A 104 4.87 -0.75 11.07
CA VAL A 104 6.17 -1.31 11.46
C VAL A 104 7.19 -0.22 11.90
N LYS A 105 6.69 0.87 12.50
CA LYS A 105 7.51 2.02 12.95
C LYS A 105 8.46 1.69 14.09
N ASP A 106 8.02 0.84 15.03
CA ASP A 106 8.82 0.46 16.20
C ASP A 106 8.53 -1.00 16.56
N PHE A 107 9.06 -1.90 15.72
CA PHE A 107 8.87 -3.33 15.93
C PHE A 107 9.58 -3.85 17.20
N ARG A 108 10.62 -3.14 17.67
CA ARG A 108 11.30 -3.49 18.93
C ARG A 108 10.33 -3.38 20.11
N LYS A 109 9.55 -2.31 20.19
CA LYS A 109 8.55 -2.13 21.25
C LYS A 109 7.42 -3.17 21.20
N VAL A 110 7.08 -3.68 20.02
CA VAL A 110 6.17 -4.81 19.85
C VAL A 110 6.76 -6.08 20.48
N LEU A 111 8.03 -6.37 20.21
CA LEU A 111 8.73 -7.52 20.79
C LEU A 111 8.84 -7.42 22.32
N ASP A 112 9.10 -6.23 22.86
CA ASP A 112 9.14 -5.99 24.31
C ASP A 112 7.78 -6.27 24.96
N THR A 113 6.70 -5.84 24.32
CA THR A 113 5.33 -6.08 24.79
C THR A 113 5.04 -7.59 24.81
N LEU A 114 5.38 -8.30 23.73
CA LEU A 114 5.21 -9.76 23.65
C LEU A 114 6.10 -10.51 24.66
N SER A 115 7.32 -10.03 24.90
CA SER A 115 8.20 -10.58 25.93
C SER A 115 7.57 -10.45 27.31
N LYS A 116 7.05 -9.27 27.66
CA LYS A 116 6.35 -9.03 28.94
C LYS A 116 5.08 -9.87 29.06
N LEU A 117 4.29 -9.97 27.98
CA LEU A 117 3.11 -10.84 27.92
C LEU A 117 3.48 -12.31 28.19
N SER A 118 4.57 -12.80 27.60
CA SER A 118 5.04 -14.18 27.79
C SER A 118 5.48 -14.49 29.23
N LYS A 119 5.81 -13.47 30.01
CA LYS A 119 6.23 -13.54 31.42
C LYS A 119 5.09 -13.31 32.40
N THR A 120 3.87 -13.06 31.92
CA THR A 120 2.71 -12.95 32.80
C THR A 120 2.41 -14.29 33.48
N SER A 121 1.85 -14.24 34.69
CA SER A 121 1.45 -15.42 35.43
C SER A 121 0.44 -16.29 34.69
N ILE A 122 -0.37 -15.69 33.80
CA ILE A 122 -1.33 -16.41 32.96
C ILE A 122 -0.61 -17.17 31.84
N ALA A 123 0.30 -16.53 31.12
CA ALA A 123 1.03 -17.18 30.03
C ALA A 123 1.95 -18.30 30.53
N GLN A 124 2.63 -18.07 31.65
CA GLN A 124 3.57 -19.03 32.25
C GLN A 124 2.93 -20.30 32.80
N LYS A 125 1.60 -20.32 32.99
CA LYS A 125 0.86 -21.55 33.32
C LYS A 125 0.95 -22.61 32.23
N LYS A 126 1.10 -22.20 30.96
CA LYS A 126 1.10 -23.10 29.80
C LYS A 126 2.42 -23.10 29.05
N TYR A 127 3.10 -21.96 28.96
CA TYR A 127 4.28 -21.81 28.10
C TYR A 127 5.38 -21.01 28.80
N ARG A 128 6.63 -21.45 28.65
CA ARG A 128 7.79 -20.72 29.18
C ARG A 128 7.99 -19.42 28.41
N GLY A 129 8.12 -18.30 29.14
CA GLY A 129 8.33 -16.97 28.56
C GLY A 129 9.67 -16.80 27.86
N PHE A 130 9.79 -15.72 27.08
CA PHE A 130 11.00 -15.34 26.35
C PHE A 130 11.41 -13.90 26.67
N PRO A 131 12.71 -13.56 26.66
CA PRO A 131 13.85 -14.48 26.71
C PRO A 131 13.93 -15.21 28.08
N PRO A 132 14.46 -16.46 28.14
CA PRO A 132 14.70 -17.16 29.40
C PRO A 132 15.60 -16.37 30.36
N GLU A 133 15.35 -16.50 31.66
CA GLU A 133 16.07 -15.85 32.76
C GLU A 133 17.51 -16.40 32.92
N THR A 134 18.35 -16.22 31.92
CA THR A 134 19.81 -16.32 32.08
C THR A 134 20.34 -14.92 32.29
N LYS A 135 21.05 -14.68 33.40
CA LYS A 135 21.69 -13.41 33.74
C LYS A 135 22.54 -12.91 32.56
N THR A 136 22.01 -12.01 31.74
CA THR A 136 22.78 -11.26 30.76
C THR A 136 22.87 -9.81 31.23
N LYS A 137 24.09 -9.26 31.11
CA LYS A 137 24.50 -7.92 31.52
C LYS A 137 23.56 -6.83 30.95
N PRO A 138 23.53 -5.63 31.54
CA PRO A 138 22.87 -4.46 30.94
C PRO A 138 23.37 -4.31 29.49
N TYR A 139 22.45 -4.21 28.55
CA TYR A 139 22.76 -4.10 27.13
C TYR A 139 23.52 -2.79 26.88
N GLU A 140 24.70 -2.90 26.25
CA GLU A 140 25.40 -1.79 25.63
C GLU A 140 24.75 -1.54 24.26
N ASP A 141 24.54 -0.26 23.96
CA ASP A 141 23.72 0.33 22.88
C ASP A 141 24.38 0.23 21.48
N ASP A 142 25.10 -0.87 21.23
CA ASP A 142 26.01 -1.02 20.09
C ASP A 142 25.65 -2.30 19.30
N ASP A 143 24.51 -2.28 18.60
CA ASP A 143 24.15 -3.29 17.58
C ASP A 143 23.40 -2.58 16.43
N GLU A 144 23.80 -2.89 15.20
CA GLU A 144 23.22 -2.39 13.94
C GLU A 144 21.68 -2.34 13.97
N ASP A 145 21.11 -1.23 13.49
CA ASP A 145 19.68 -0.99 13.42
C ASP A 145 18.99 -1.91 12.39
N ILE A 146 18.79 -3.18 12.77
CA ILE A 146 18.09 -4.20 11.96
C ILE A 146 16.60 -3.83 11.77
N TYR A 147 16.07 -2.92 12.59
CA TYR A 147 14.66 -2.53 12.59
C TYR A 147 14.37 -1.27 11.76
N GLY A 148 15.37 -0.41 11.54
CA GLY A 148 15.21 0.88 10.87
C GLY A 148 14.67 0.80 9.44
N ASN A 149 14.94 -0.29 8.72
CA ASN A 149 14.47 -0.47 7.34
C ASN A 149 13.14 -1.28 7.23
N LEU A 150 12.53 -1.67 8.35
CA LEU A 150 11.32 -2.51 8.30
C LEU A 150 10.09 -1.74 7.81
N GLN A 151 10.02 -0.44 8.06
CA GLN A 151 8.93 0.41 7.60
C GLN A 151 8.93 0.55 6.07
N GLU A 152 10.10 0.72 5.44
CA GLU A 152 10.20 0.77 3.97
C GLU A 152 9.81 -0.57 3.34
N LEU A 153 10.29 -1.69 3.90
CA LEU A 153 9.91 -3.04 3.45
C LEU A 153 8.39 -3.31 3.60
N ALA A 154 7.76 -2.78 4.65
CA ALA A 154 6.32 -2.92 4.87
C ALA A 154 5.50 -2.18 3.80
N ILE A 155 5.96 -0.99 3.42
CA ILE A 155 5.37 -0.21 2.33
C ILE A 155 5.56 -0.94 1.01
N GLU A 156 6.77 -1.45 0.71
CA GLU A 156 7.02 -2.21 -0.52
C GLU A 156 6.14 -3.47 -0.62
N ASN A 157 5.99 -4.22 0.47
CA ASN A 157 5.21 -5.47 0.48
C ASN A 157 3.69 -5.23 0.44
N ASP A 158 3.19 -4.13 1.04
CA ASP A 158 1.78 -3.73 0.89
C ASP A 158 1.42 -3.38 -0.56
N LEU A 159 2.41 -2.95 -1.35
CA LEU A 159 2.23 -2.63 -2.77
C LEU A 159 2.28 -3.89 -3.64
N GLU A 160 3.00 -4.93 -3.21
CA GLU A 160 2.98 -6.28 -3.82
C GLU A 160 1.64 -6.99 -3.55
N ASP A 161 1.13 -7.02 -2.30
CA ASP A 161 -0.16 -7.66 -1.98
C ASP A 161 -1.39 -6.90 -2.56
N GLN A 162 -1.22 -5.65 -3.01
CA GLN A 162 -2.25 -4.87 -3.72
C GLN A 162 -2.26 -5.09 -5.24
N GLU A 163 -1.47 -6.04 -5.76
CA GLU A 163 -1.50 -6.46 -7.18
C GLU A 163 -2.91 -6.82 -7.66
N ASP A 164 -3.77 -7.36 -6.79
CA ASP A 164 -5.09 -7.88 -7.17
C ASP A 164 -6.11 -6.83 -7.60
N ILE A 165 -6.13 -5.61 -7.03
CA ILE A 165 -7.16 -4.61 -7.42
C ILE A 165 -6.93 -4.14 -8.84
N TYR A 166 -5.66 -3.88 -9.17
CA TYR A 166 -5.26 -3.47 -10.49
C TYR A 166 -5.47 -4.58 -11.50
N ASP A 167 -4.95 -5.78 -11.25
CA ASP A 167 -5.08 -6.89 -12.18
C ASP A 167 -6.53 -7.29 -12.42
N VAL A 168 -7.44 -7.16 -11.44
CA VAL A 168 -8.87 -7.44 -11.64
C VAL A 168 -9.58 -6.31 -12.39
N VAL A 169 -9.29 -5.03 -12.12
CA VAL A 169 -9.77 -3.90 -12.95
C VAL A 169 -9.26 -4.07 -14.40
N TYR A 170 -8.02 -4.54 -14.57
CA TYR A 170 -7.33 -4.68 -15.85
C TYR A 170 -7.77 -5.90 -16.67
N GLN A 171 -7.94 -7.07 -16.05
CA GLN A 171 -8.40 -8.29 -16.72
C GLN A 171 -9.79 -8.09 -17.34
N GLU A 172 -10.64 -7.26 -16.75
CA GLU A 172 -11.98 -7.00 -17.27
C GLU A 172 -12.04 -5.88 -18.31
N MET A 173 -11.20 -4.83 -18.17
CA MET A 173 -11.02 -3.83 -19.23
C MET A 173 -10.49 -4.46 -20.52
N ARG A 174 -9.62 -5.47 -20.43
CA ARG A 174 -9.10 -6.22 -21.58
C ARG A 174 -10.20 -6.94 -22.37
N THR A 175 -11.25 -7.40 -21.69
CA THR A 175 -12.43 -8.02 -22.32
C THR A 175 -13.33 -7.00 -23.02
N ARG A 176 -13.26 -5.72 -22.62
CA ARG A 176 -14.13 -4.64 -23.10
C ARG A 176 -13.44 -3.67 -24.09
N SER A 177 -12.11 -3.63 -24.11
CA SER A 177 -11.27 -2.84 -25.03
C SER A 177 -11.20 -3.45 -26.44
N MET A 178 -12.36 -3.75 -27.00
CA MET A 178 -12.55 -3.90 -28.45
C MET A 178 -13.64 -2.96 -29.00
N MET A 179 -14.05 -1.93 -28.24
CA MET A 179 -15.04 -0.99 -28.76
C MET A 179 -14.87 0.44 -28.22
N THR A 180 -14.30 1.29 -29.09
CA THR A 180 -14.56 2.73 -29.29
C THR A 180 -14.16 3.76 -28.23
N CYS A 181 -13.25 4.67 -28.58
CA CYS A 181 -13.59 6.06 -28.93
C CYS A 181 -12.37 6.78 -29.57
N VAL A 182 -12.62 7.47 -30.69
CA VAL A 182 -11.65 8.11 -31.57
C VAL A 182 -11.66 9.62 -31.32
N THR A 183 -10.48 10.20 -31.12
CA THR A 183 -10.15 11.60 -31.47
C THR A 183 -8.72 11.60 -32.02
N ASP A 184 -8.34 12.54 -32.88
CA ASP A 184 -7.19 12.44 -33.79
C ASP A 184 -5.80 12.08 -33.18
N LEU A 185 -5.61 12.24 -31.86
CA LEU A 185 -4.44 11.75 -31.12
C LEU A 185 -4.45 10.22 -30.94
N ALA A 186 -5.63 9.60 -30.85
CA ALA A 186 -5.85 8.15 -30.75
C ALA A 186 -5.40 7.40 -32.00
N ALA A 187 -5.40 8.02 -33.19
CA ALA A 187 -4.87 7.40 -34.40
C ALA A 187 -3.33 7.28 -34.34
N SER A 188 -2.66 8.32 -33.85
CA SER A 188 -1.20 8.31 -33.63
C SER A 188 -0.83 7.32 -32.52
N VAL A 189 -1.58 7.30 -31.41
CA VAL A 189 -1.37 6.35 -30.30
C VAL A 189 -1.71 4.92 -30.72
N ALA A 190 -2.76 4.69 -31.50
CA ALA A 190 -3.08 3.36 -32.03
C ALA A 190 -2.01 2.84 -33.00
N MET A 191 -1.45 3.72 -33.83
CA MET A 191 -0.36 3.35 -34.75
C MET A 191 0.93 3.00 -33.99
N ILE A 192 1.27 3.76 -32.93
CA ILE A 192 2.42 3.48 -32.07
C ILE A 192 2.16 2.24 -31.20
N CYS A 193 0.95 2.03 -30.67
CA CYS A 193 0.55 0.83 -29.93
C CYS A 193 0.60 -0.42 -30.80
N ALA A 194 0.18 -0.34 -32.07
CA ALA A 194 0.29 -1.44 -33.02
C ALA A 194 1.75 -1.84 -33.29
N GLN A 195 2.68 -0.87 -33.24
CA GLN A 195 4.12 -1.12 -33.31
C GLN A 195 4.67 -1.72 -32.00
N SER A 196 4.14 -1.31 -30.83
CA SER A 196 4.53 -1.89 -29.53
C SER A 196 4.04 -3.33 -29.36
N THR A 197 2.85 -3.69 -29.88
CA THR A 197 2.37 -5.08 -29.92
C THR A 197 3.18 -6.00 -30.84
N ALA A 198 4.05 -5.44 -31.70
CA ALA A 198 4.91 -6.21 -32.61
C ALA A 198 6.27 -6.58 -31.99
N LEU A 199 6.60 -6.08 -30.80
CA LEU A 199 7.79 -6.47 -30.05
C LEU A 199 7.44 -7.70 -29.19
N GLU A 200 7.65 -8.90 -29.71
CA GLU A 200 7.69 -10.09 -28.86
C GLU A 200 8.83 -9.91 -27.84
N PRO A 201 8.57 -9.87 -26.53
CA PRO A 201 9.62 -9.71 -25.54
C PRO A 201 10.55 -10.92 -25.60
N LYS A 202 11.85 -10.69 -25.85
CA LYS A 202 12.85 -11.76 -26.00
C LYS A 202 13.73 -11.88 -24.76
N THR A 203 13.84 -10.82 -23.98
CA THR A 203 14.65 -10.75 -22.77
C THR A 203 13.80 -10.39 -21.56
N LYS A 204 14.32 -10.65 -20.35
CA LYS A 204 13.67 -10.23 -19.11
C LYS A 204 13.49 -8.71 -19.04
N ARG A 205 14.43 -7.94 -19.58
CA ARG A 205 14.32 -6.49 -19.72
C ARG A 205 13.13 -6.09 -20.60
N ASP A 206 12.92 -6.77 -21.73
CA ASP A 206 11.79 -6.50 -22.63
C ASP A 206 10.46 -6.77 -21.94
N HIS A 207 10.41 -7.80 -21.08
CA HIS A 207 9.23 -8.07 -20.25
C HIS A 207 8.97 -6.93 -19.26
N CYS A 208 9.99 -6.43 -18.56
CA CYS A 208 9.84 -5.27 -17.66
C CYS A 208 9.36 -4.01 -18.40
N LEU A 209 9.92 -3.73 -19.59
CA LEU A 209 9.50 -2.58 -20.41
C LEU A 209 8.05 -2.73 -20.89
N LYS A 210 7.68 -3.94 -21.32
CA LYS A 210 6.32 -4.24 -21.73
C LYS A 210 5.34 -4.09 -20.58
N GLU A 211 5.66 -4.63 -19.41
CA GLU A 211 4.85 -4.49 -18.20
C GLU A 211 4.67 -3.02 -17.81
N LEU A 212 5.74 -2.22 -17.87
CA LEU A 212 5.68 -0.79 -17.58
C LEU A 212 4.70 -0.07 -18.52
N ILE A 213 4.77 -0.33 -19.83
CA ILE A 213 3.88 0.26 -20.83
C ILE A 213 2.44 -0.23 -20.66
N ASP A 214 2.25 -1.55 -20.56
CA ASP A 214 0.93 -2.17 -20.48
C ASP A 214 0.19 -1.69 -19.22
N THR A 215 0.88 -1.65 -18.07
CA THR A 215 0.29 -1.15 -16.82
C THR A 215 0.03 0.36 -16.85
N GLU A 216 0.86 1.16 -17.54
CA GLU A 216 0.60 2.60 -17.71
C GLU A 216 -0.62 2.84 -18.59
N LYS A 217 -0.74 2.11 -19.70
CA LYS A 217 -1.92 2.16 -20.57
C LYS A 217 -3.19 1.90 -19.76
N ASN A 218 -3.19 0.80 -19.03
CA ASN A 218 -4.37 0.40 -18.29
C ASN A 218 -4.71 1.42 -17.18
N TYR A 219 -3.70 2.05 -16.58
CA TYR A 219 -3.92 3.13 -15.63
C TYR A 219 -4.55 4.37 -16.27
N VAL A 220 -4.07 4.79 -17.45
CA VAL A 220 -4.70 5.87 -18.23
C VAL A 220 -6.15 5.53 -18.56
N ASP A 221 -6.44 4.30 -18.98
CA ASP A 221 -7.79 3.82 -19.28
C ASP A 221 -8.68 3.84 -18.03
N ALA A 222 -8.14 3.49 -16.86
CA ALA A 222 -8.87 3.56 -15.59
C ALA A 222 -9.21 5.00 -15.19
N LEU A 223 -8.26 5.93 -15.33
CA LEU A 223 -8.51 7.36 -15.12
C LEU A 223 -9.56 7.88 -16.11
N GLN A 224 -9.46 7.50 -17.39
CA GLN A 224 -10.43 7.88 -18.42
C GLN A 224 -11.83 7.36 -18.07
N MET A 225 -11.94 6.13 -17.57
CA MET A 225 -13.20 5.54 -17.13
C MET A 225 -13.82 6.33 -15.97
N ILE A 226 -13.02 6.78 -14.99
CA ILE A 226 -13.51 7.65 -13.91
C ILE A 226 -14.05 8.97 -14.49
N VAL A 227 -13.31 9.62 -15.38
CA VAL A 227 -13.74 10.88 -16.02
C VAL A 227 -15.03 10.69 -16.81
N GLN A 228 -15.12 9.64 -17.64
CA GLN A 228 -16.23 9.45 -18.56
C GLN A 228 -17.50 8.93 -17.90
N HIS A 229 -17.37 8.02 -16.93
CA HIS A 229 -18.51 7.31 -16.35
C HIS A 229 -18.90 7.79 -14.96
N PHE A 230 -18.07 8.59 -14.28
CA PHE A 230 -18.40 9.17 -12.98
C PHE A 230 -18.41 10.69 -13.01
N ILE A 231 -17.32 11.35 -13.42
CA ILE A 231 -17.25 12.82 -13.41
C ILE A 231 -18.34 13.41 -14.29
N ARG A 232 -18.35 13.10 -15.60
CA ARG A 232 -19.32 13.68 -16.54
C ARG A 232 -20.79 13.43 -16.16
N PRO A 233 -21.21 12.22 -15.75
CA PRO A 233 -22.59 11.99 -15.34
C PRO A 233 -22.97 12.67 -14.03
N LEU A 234 -22.03 12.79 -13.08
CA LEU A 234 -22.30 13.37 -11.76
C LEU A 234 -22.18 14.91 -11.73
N THR A 235 -21.53 15.54 -12.72
CA THR A 235 -21.45 17.01 -12.84
C THR A 235 -22.83 17.68 -12.79
N ASN A 236 -23.86 17.05 -13.34
CA ASN A 236 -25.23 17.60 -13.34
C ASN A 236 -26.08 17.10 -12.15
N GLN A 237 -25.51 16.32 -11.24
CA GLN A 237 -26.23 15.68 -10.13
C GLN A 237 -25.72 16.14 -8.76
N LEU A 238 -24.47 16.60 -8.69
CA LEU A 238 -23.79 17.07 -7.48
C LEU A 238 -23.48 18.57 -7.58
N GLN A 239 -23.27 19.23 -6.44
CA GLN A 239 -22.81 20.62 -6.43
C GLN A 239 -21.35 20.69 -6.88
N ALA A 240 -20.94 21.85 -7.41
CA ALA A 240 -19.56 22.06 -7.84
C ALA A 240 -18.55 21.82 -6.71
N SER A 241 -18.87 22.24 -5.47
CA SER A 241 -18.05 22.00 -4.28
C SER A 241 -17.93 20.51 -3.93
N ASP A 242 -19.00 19.73 -4.13
CA ASP A 242 -18.97 18.28 -3.90
C ASP A 242 -18.09 17.60 -4.94
N MET A 243 -18.20 18.01 -6.22
CA MET A 243 -17.38 17.50 -7.30
C MET A 243 -15.89 17.78 -7.07
N GLU A 244 -15.56 18.98 -6.60
CA GLU A 244 -14.19 19.40 -6.29
C GLU A 244 -13.59 18.57 -5.15
N ILE A 245 -14.36 18.27 -4.10
CA ILE A 245 -13.89 17.43 -2.98
C ILE A 245 -13.73 15.96 -3.41
N VAL A 246 -14.71 15.41 -4.13
CA VAL A 246 -14.74 13.97 -4.48
C VAL A 246 -13.70 13.62 -5.54
N PHE A 247 -13.69 14.38 -6.64
CA PHE A 247 -12.92 14.04 -7.85
C PHE A 247 -11.66 14.88 -8.03
N ALA A 248 -11.29 15.70 -7.03
CA ALA A 248 -10.08 16.53 -7.00
C ALA A 248 -8.95 15.99 -7.88
N HIS A 249 -8.30 16.84 -8.67
CA HIS A 249 -7.14 16.53 -9.52
C HIS A 249 -7.22 15.29 -10.46
N ILE A 250 -8.30 14.50 -10.50
CA ILE A 250 -8.40 13.31 -11.36
C ILE A 250 -8.28 13.68 -12.84
N GLU A 251 -8.93 14.76 -13.27
CA GLU A 251 -8.83 15.22 -14.66
C GLU A 251 -7.41 15.69 -15.00
N THR A 252 -6.73 16.35 -14.05
CA THR A 252 -5.32 16.75 -14.19
C THR A 252 -4.41 15.54 -14.29
N LEU A 253 -4.58 14.56 -13.40
CA LEU A 253 -3.85 13.29 -13.42
C LEU A 253 -4.07 12.56 -14.74
N HIS A 254 -5.31 12.46 -15.21
CA HIS A 254 -5.62 11.83 -16.48
C HIS A 254 -4.88 12.49 -17.65
N GLU A 255 -4.84 13.82 -17.70
CA GLU A 255 -4.12 14.53 -18.76
C GLU A 255 -2.59 14.36 -18.65
N VAL A 256 -2.03 14.40 -17.43
CA VAL A 256 -0.60 14.16 -17.20
C VAL A 256 -0.22 12.75 -17.65
N HIS A 257 -0.95 11.72 -17.21
CA HIS A 257 -0.65 10.32 -17.51
C HIS A 257 -0.91 9.95 -18.97
N LYS A 258 -1.91 10.55 -19.60
CA LYS A 258 -2.13 10.40 -21.04
C LYS A 258 -0.92 10.87 -21.84
N ASN A 259 -0.35 12.03 -21.50
CA ASN A 259 0.84 12.56 -22.17
C ASN A 259 2.09 11.74 -21.81
N PHE A 260 2.22 11.34 -20.54
CA PHE A 260 3.30 10.47 -20.07
C PHE A 260 3.35 9.15 -20.83
N TYR A 261 2.20 8.48 -20.99
CA TYR A 261 2.07 7.24 -21.74
C TYR A 261 2.53 7.38 -23.19
N VAL A 262 2.18 8.49 -23.87
CA VAL A 262 2.61 8.73 -25.25
C VAL A 262 4.13 8.85 -25.36
N GLU A 263 4.75 9.61 -24.47
CA GLU A 263 6.21 9.76 -24.43
C GLU A 263 6.91 8.45 -24.04
N LEU A 264 6.32 7.69 -23.10
CA LEU A 264 6.80 6.38 -22.67
C LEU A 264 6.86 5.40 -23.84
N ILE A 265 5.79 5.26 -24.63
CA ILE A 265 5.84 4.37 -25.80
C ILE A 265 6.82 4.88 -26.85
N SER A 266 6.89 6.20 -27.09
CA SER A 266 7.85 6.79 -28.03
C SER A 266 9.29 6.43 -27.62
N SER A 267 9.60 6.50 -26.32
CA SER A 267 10.92 6.16 -25.81
C SER A 267 11.31 4.70 -26.08
N VAL A 268 10.38 3.76 -25.89
CA VAL A 268 10.65 2.32 -26.08
C VAL A 268 10.64 1.91 -27.56
N THR A 269 9.84 2.55 -28.40
CA THR A 269 9.71 2.18 -29.83
C THR A 269 10.73 2.89 -30.73
N LYS A 270 11.03 4.16 -30.45
CA LYS A 270 11.92 5.00 -31.27
C LYS A 270 13.27 5.28 -30.60
N GLY A 271 13.44 4.92 -29.33
CA GLY A 271 14.64 5.26 -28.55
C GLY A 271 14.78 6.76 -28.24
N THR A 272 13.78 7.58 -28.57
CA THR A 272 13.81 9.04 -28.43
C THR A 272 12.43 9.59 -27.99
N PRO A 273 12.34 10.39 -26.90
CA PRO A 273 13.38 10.65 -25.89
C PRO A 273 13.83 9.37 -25.16
N LYS A 274 14.92 9.42 -24.39
CA LYS A 274 15.33 8.25 -23.58
C LYS A 274 14.29 7.96 -22.52
N LEU A 275 14.09 6.68 -22.17
CA LEU A 275 13.11 6.27 -21.15
C LEU A 275 13.30 7.02 -19.83
N ALA A 276 14.54 7.08 -19.34
CA ALA A 276 14.90 7.78 -18.11
C ALA A 276 14.54 9.28 -18.15
N GLU A 277 14.80 9.94 -19.28
CA GLU A 277 14.49 11.35 -19.47
C GLU A 277 13.00 11.63 -19.35
N VAL A 278 12.14 10.73 -19.84
CA VAL A 278 10.68 10.83 -19.69
C VAL A 278 10.30 10.85 -18.21
N PHE A 279 10.84 9.95 -17.39
CA PHE A 279 10.55 9.92 -15.94
C PHE A 279 11.03 11.18 -15.22
N VAL A 280 12.27 11.62 -15.49
CA VAL A 280 12.83 12.83 -14.88
C VAL A 280 12.00 14.06 -15.25
N ASN A 281 11.61 14.21 -16.51
CA ASN A 281 10.80 15.32 -17.00
C ASN A 281 9.38 15.35 -16.41
N TYR A 282 8.82 14.18 -16.10
CA TYR A 282 7.47 14.08 -15.53
C TYR A 282 7.43 14.17 -14.01
N LYS A 283 8.55 14.03 -13.30
CA LYS A 283 8.62 14.17 -11.82
C LYS A 283 7.87 15.40 -11.31
N THR A 284 8.12 16.58 -11.90
CA THR A 284 7.48 17.83 -11.49
C THR A 284 5.98 17.88 -11.81
N LYS A 285 5.57 17.31 -12.94
CA LYS A 285 4.16 17.20 -13.34
C LYS A 285 3.37 16.24 -12.42
N LEU A 286 4.06 15.25 -11.87
CA LEU A 286 3.50 14.26 -10.94
C LEU A 286 3.37 14.80 -9.50
N LEU A 287 3.90 15.98 -9.18
CA LEU A 287 3.75 16.56 -7.82
C LEU A 287 2.28 16.83 -7.42
N VAL A 288 1.37 16.88 -8.39
CA VAL A 288 -0.08 16.94 -8.15
C VAL A 288 -0.60 15.78 -7.30
N TYR A 289 0.13 14.65 -7.25
CA TYR A 289 -0.17 13.54 -6.36
C TYR A 289 -0.13 13.92 -4.88
N GLY A 290 0.68 14.90 -4.47
CA GLY A 290 0.73 15.36 -3.08
C GLY A 290 -0.63 15.88 -2.62
N GLU A 291 -1.21 16.82 -3.38
CA GLU A 291 -2.54 17.37 -3.10
C GLU A 291 -3.62 16.29 -3.22
N TYR A 292 -3.58 15.48 -4.28
CA TYR A 292 -4.52 14.37 -4.47
C TYR A 292 -4.55 13.39 -3.28
N CYS A 293 -3.39 12.89 -2.87
CA CYS A 293 -3.27 11.91 -1.79
C CYS A 293 -3.63 12.52 -0.42
N SER A 294 -3.30 13.79 -0.17
CA SER A 294 -3.72 14.49 1.05
C SER A 294 -5.24 14.68 1.14
N ASN A 295 -5.92 14.91 0.01
CA ASN A 295 -7.38 15.08 -0.04
C ASN A 295 -8.14 13.75 -0.05
N LEU A 296 -7.50 12.63 -0.40
CA LEU A 296 -8.17 11.34 -0.56
C LEU A 296 -9.01 10.91 0.66
N PRO A 297 -8.54 11.01 1.93
CA PRO A 297 -9.38 10.68 3.09
C PRO A 297 -10.65 11.54 3.19
N ARG A 298 -10.54 12.84 2.87
CA ARG A 298 -11.67 13.77 2.84
C ARG A 298 -12.65 13.42 1.72
N SER A 299 -12.15 13.12 0.53
CA SER A 299 -12.97 12.65 -0.60
C SER A 299 -13.78 11.40 -0.20
N GLN A 300 -13.13 10.42 0.44
CA GLN A 300 -13.78 9.19 0.91
C GLN A 300 -14.90 9.48 1.91
N ALA A 301 -14.63 10.28 2.95
CA ALA A 301 -15.65 10.66 3.93
C ALA A 301 -16.82 11.45 3.30
N HIS A 302 -16.52 12.33 2.34
CA HIS A 302 -17.53 13.11 1.63
C HIS A 302 -18.44 12.24 0.77
N ILE A 303 -17.90 11.20 0.12
CA ILE A 303 -18.72 10.21 -0.60
C ILE A 303 -19.71 9.52 0.34
N ASP A 304 -19.29 9.15 1.55
CA ASP A 304 -20.20 8.54 2.54
C ASP A 304 -21.32 9.49 2.94
N GLN A 305 -20.98 10.76 3.18
CA GLN A 305 -21.95 11.80 3.50
C GLN A 305 -22.95 12.00 2.35
N LEU A 306 -22.47 12.10 1.10
CA LEU A 306 -23.32 12.22 -0.08
C LEU A 306 -24.24 11.01 -0.25
N CYS A 307 -23.76 9.82 0.06
CA CYS A 307 -24.54 8.57 -0.01
C CYS A 307 -25.63 8.44 1.07
N GLN A 308 -25.67 9.33 2.06
CA GLN A 308 -26.81 9.44 2.97
C GLN A 308 -28.07 9.90 2.23
N ASN A 309 -27.90 10.67 1.15
CA ASN A 309 -28.98 11.01 0.24
C ASN A 309 -29.24 9.84 -0.72
N GLU A 310 -30.44 9.26 -0.63
CA GLU A 310 -30.84 8.09 -1.43
C GLU A 310 -30.81 8.35 -2.95
N TYR A 311 -31.14 9.57 -3.39
CA TYR A 311 -31.07 9.94 -4.81
C TYR A 311 -29.63 9.90 -5.31
N ILE A 312 -28.71 10.53 -4.58
CA ILE A 312 -27.29 10.59 -4.94
C ILE A 312 -26.66 9.19 -4.90
N ARG A 313 -26.96 8.41 -3.84
CA ARG A 313 -26.51 7.01 -3.72
C ARG A 313 -26.93 6.17 -4.93
N THR A 314 -28.18 6.28 -5.35
CA THR A 314 -28.70 5.56 -6.52
C THR A 314 -27.97 5.98 -7.80
N LYS A 315 -27.68 7.28 -7.95
CA LYS A 315 -26.93 7.80 -9.10
C LYS A 315 -25.48 7.31 -9.14
N ILE A 316 -24.81 7.26 -7.99
CA ILE A 316 -23.45 6.69 -7.89
C ILE A 316 -23.48 5.20 -8.25
N GLN A 317 -24.42 4.42 -7.71
CA GLN A 317 -24.57 2.99 -8.04
C GLN A 317 -24.89 2.76 -9.52
N GLU A 318 -25.69 3.63 -10.14
CA GLU A 318 -25.94 3.60 -11.58
C GLU A 318 -24.64 3.81 -12.39
N CYS A 319 -23.78 4.73 -11.94
CA CYS A 319 -22.46 4.95 -12.53
C CYS A 319 -21.55 3.74 -12.34
N GLU A 320 -21.46 3.18 -11.13
CA GLU A 320 -20.69 1.96 -10.82
C GLU A 320 -21.09 0.81 -11.75
N ARG A 321 -22.40 0.56 -11.90
CA ARG A 321 -22.93 -0.48 -12.80
C ARG A 321 -22.58 -0.24 -14.26
N ARG A 322 -22.63 1.01 -14.74
CA ARG A 322 -22.31 1.35 -16.14
C ARG A 322 -20.82 1.21 -16.43
N ALA A 323 -19.99 1.65 -15.48
CA ALA A 323 -18.54 1.69 -15.61
C ALA A 323 -17.90 0.30 -15.53
N ASN A 324 -18.28 -0.50 -14.53
CA ASN A 324 -17.59 -1.75 -14.18
C ASN A 324 -18.54 -2.89 -13.78
N GLU A 325 -19.81 -2.84 -14.19
CA GLU A 325 -20.85 -3.83 -13.82
C GLU A 325 -21.13 -3.91 -12.31
N GLY A 326 -20.68 -2.92 -11.53
CA GLY A 326 -20.88 -2.86 -10.08
C GLY A 326 -19.85 -3.65 -9.28
N LYS A 327 -18.74 -4.07 -9.90
CA LYS A 327 -17.67 -4.84 -9.24
C LYS A 327 -16.78 -3.99 -8.35
N PHE A 328 -16.57 -2.73 -8.74
CA PHE A 328 -15.79 -1.78 -7.95
C PHE A 328 -16.64 -0.57 -7.59
N ARG A 329 -16.57 -0.14 -6.33
CA ARG A 329 -17.24 1.07 -5.88
C ARG A 329 -16.43 2.28 -6.31
N LEU A 330 -17.09 3.44 -6.41
CA LEU A 330 -16.39 4.70 -6.73
C LEU A 330 -15.22 4.94 -5.75
N ARG A 331 -15.43 4.61 -4.48
CA ARG A 331 -14.42 4.69 -3.43
C ARG A 331 -13.14 3.91 -3.75
N ASP A 332 -13.29 2.69 -4.23
CA ASP A 332 -12.16 1.79 -4.56
C ASP A 332 -11.39 2.35 -5.76
N LEU A 333 -12.11 2.87 -6.75
CA LEU A 333 -11.52 3.48 -7.95
C LEU A 333 -10.70 4.74 -7.65
N LEU A 334 -11.07 5.52 -6.63
CA LEU A 334 -10.30 6.70 -6.21
C LEU A 334 -9.04 6.34 -5.41
N HIS A 335 -8.81 5.08 -5.04
CA HIS A 335 -7.51 4.66 -4.50
C HIS A 335 -6.48 4.38 -5.59
N VAL A 336 -6.94 4.08 -6.82
CA VAL A 336 -6.10 3.70 -7.97
C VAL A 336 -4.99 4.73 -8.26
N PRO A 337 -5.18 6.06 -8.18
CA PRO A 337 -4.06 6.96 -8.44
C PRO A 337 -2.97 6.88 -7.37
N MET A 338 -3.35 6.83 -6.09
CA MET A 338 -2.41 6.75 -4.96
C MET A 338 -1.55 5.49 -5.06
N GLN A 339 -2.13 4.36 -5.46
CA GLN A 339 -1.35 3.14 -5.57
C GLN A 339 -0.39 3.17 -6.78
N ARG A 340 -0.70 3.92 -7.85
CA ARG A 340 0.11 3.95 -9.07
C ARG A 340 1.42 4.68 -8.83
N VAL A 341 1.35 5.85 -8.18
CA VAL A 341 2.53 6.67 -7.91
C VAL A 341 3.57 5.93 -7.07
N LEU A 342 3.12 5.03 -6.19
CA LEU A 342 3.96 4.18 -5.35
C LEU A 342 4.60 3.00 -6.10
N LYS A 343 4.21 2.71 -7.34
CA LYS A 343 4.77 1.60 -8.12
C LYS A 343 5.91 2.00 -9.06
N TYR A 344 6.07 3.29 -9.37
CA TYR A 344 7.07 3.71 -10.37
C TYR A 344 8.51 3.37 -9.97
N HIS A 345 8.88 3.57 -8.70
CA HIS A 345 10.22 3.20 -8.23
C HIS A 345 10.44 1.68 -8.22
N LEU A 346 9.41 0.88 -7.94
CA LEU A 346 9.47 -0.59 -7.98
C LEU A 346 9.68 -1.11 -9.41
N LEU A 347 8.87 -0.63 -10.36
CA LEU A 347 8.98 -0.98 -11.78
C LEU A 347 10.35 -0.56 -12.35
N MET A 348 10.83 0.62 -11.97
CA MET A 348 12.15 1.09 -12.38
C MET A 348 13.27 0.22 -11.79
N ARG A 349 13.19 -0.16 -10.52
CA ARG A 349 14.17 -1.02 -9.85
C ARG A 349 14.26 -2.40 -10.50
N GLU A 350 13.14 -3.01 -10.85
CA GLU A 350 13.13 -4.32 -11.52
C GLU A 350 13.67 -4.20 -12.96
N LEU A 351 13.34 -3.13 -13.69
CA LEU A 351 13.92 -2.85 -15.01
C LEU A 351 15.45 -2.71 -14.94
N ILE A 352 15.94 -1.95 -13.97
CA ILE A 352 17.36 -1.72 -13.69
C ILE A 352 18.07 -3.03 -13.36
N LYS A 353 17.49 -3.88 -12.52
CA LYS A 353 18.02 -5.20 -12.15
C LYS A 353 18.17 -6.13 -13.36
N ASN A 354 17.28 -6.02 -14.34
CA ASN A 354 17.32 -6.78 -15.59
C ASN A 354 18.09 -6.06 -16.72
N THR A 355 18.76 -4.93 -16.42
CA THR A 355 19.61 -4.19 -17.34
C THR A 355 21.09 -4.42 -17.01
N ASP A 356 21.90 -4.76 -18.01
CA ASP A 356 23.34 -5.00 -17.84
C ASP A 356 24.04 -3.77 -17.23
N ARG A 357 25.03 -4.00 -16.36
CA ARG A 357 25.76 -2.91 -15.68
C ARG A 357 26.54 -2.02 -16.63
N ASN A 358 26.97 -2.55 -17.79
CA ASN A 358 27.68 -1.81 -18.82
C ASN A 358 26.72 -1.25 -19.90
N HIS A 359 25.41 -1.33 -19.70
CA HIS A 359 24.44 -0.79 -20.66
C HIS A 359 24.48 0.74 -20.67
N GLU A 360 24.36 1.35 -21.84
CA GLU A 360 24.37 2.81 -22.04
C GLU A 360 23.22 3.58 -21.34
N ASP A 361 22.21 2.86 -20.87
CA ASP A 361 21.04 3.43 -20.18
C ASP A 361 21.16 3.31 -18.66
N ARG A 362 22.20 2.62 -18.17
CA ARG A 362 22.28 2.22 -16.77
C ARG A 362 22.29 3.42 -15.83
N GLU A 363 23.18 4.38 -16.07
CA GLU A 363 23.31 5.59 -15.26
C GLU A 363 22.04 6.46 -15.36
N ASP A 364 21.49 6.62 -16.56
CA ASP A 364 20.27 7.39 -16.78
C ASP A 364 19.07 6.76 -16.05
N LEU A 365 18.95 5.42 -16.05
CA LEU A 365 17.89 4.72 -15.33
C LEU A 365 18.04 4.86 -13.81
N ASP A 366 19.27 4.83 -13.28
CA ASP A 366 19.50 5.06 -11.85
C ASP A 366 19.06 6.48 -11.43
N MET A 367 19.27 7.51 -12.28
CA MET A 367 18.71 8.87 -12.06
C MET A 367 17.17 8.90 -12.11
N ALA A 368 16.56 8.14 -13.03
CA ALA A 368 15.11 8.04 -13.10
C ALA A 368 14.51 7.33 -11.88
N LEU A 369 15.21 6.33 -11.32
CA LEU A 369 14.83 5.68 -10.08
C LEU A 369 14.84 6.66 -8.91
N GLU A 370 15.92 7.42 -8.74
CA GLU A 370 16.03 8.45 -7.69
C GLU A 370 14.89 9.47 -7.81
N ALA A 371 14.59 9.93 -9.03
CA ALA A 371 13.47 10.84 -9.29
C ALA A 371 12.11 10.29 -8.82
N MET A 372 11.87 8.98 -8.99
CA MET A 372 10.62 8.34 -8.58
C MET A 372 10.59 8.00 -7.09
N GLN A 373 11.72 7.71 -6.48
CA GLN A 373 11.84 7.56 -5.02
C GLN A 373 11.55 8.89 -4.32
N ASP A 374 12.14 9.98 -4.81
CA ASP A 374 11.87 11.34 -4.31
C ASP A 374 10.39 11.71 -4.41
N LEU A 375 9.73 11.36 -5.53
CA LEU A 375 8.30 11.58 -5.69
C LEU A 375 7.50 10.81 -4.64
N SER A 376 7.84 9.55 -4.38
CA SER A 376 7.20 8.75 -3.33
C SER A 376 7.41 9.35 -1.94
N LEU A 377 8.62 9.80 -1.63
CA LEU A 377 8.94 10.48 -0.37
C LEU A 377 8.12 11.77 -0.23
N TYR A 378 8.07 12.59 -1.27
CA TYR A 378 7.27 13.82 -1.29
C TYR A 378 5.79 13.55 -1.01
N VAL A 379 5.17 12.57 -1.68
CA VAL A 379 3.76 12.22 -1.47
C VAL A 379 3.52 11.78 -0.02
N ASN A 380 4.45 11.01 0.55
CA ASN A 380 4.36 10.56 1.94
C ASN A 380 4.50 11.71 2.96
N GLU A 381 5.45 12.64 2.74
CA GLU A 381 5.63 13.79 3.62
C GLU A 381 4.46 14.77 3.54
N VAL A 382 3.95 15.09 2.34
CA VAL A 382 2.76 15.96 2.19
C VAL A 382 1.55 15.37 2.92
N LYS A 383 1.37 14.05 2.83
CA LYS A 383 0.31 13.36 3.57
C LYS A 383 0.51 13.48 5.08
N ARG A 384 1.74 13.27 5.58
CA ARG A 384 2.08 13.38 7.00
C ARG A 384 1.85 14.80 7.53
N ASP A 385 2.26 15.81 6.79
CA ASP A 385 2.07 17.22 7.15
C ASP A 385 0.57 17.56 7.21
N HIS A 386 -0.22 17.05 6.25
CA HIS A 386 -1.67 17.25 6.26
C HIS A 386 -2.33 16.61 7.48
N GLU A 387 -1.96 15.39 7.85
CA GLU A 387 -2.45 14.70 9.06
C GLU A 387 -2.05 15.45 10.34
N ALA A 388 -0.82 16.00 10.39
CA ALA A 388 -0.36 16.80 11.52
C ALA A 388 -1.14 18.10 11.68
N LEU A 389 -1.44 18.80 10.57
CA LEU A 389 -2.26 20.01 10.59
C LEU A 389 -3.69 19.72 11.07
N GLN A 390 -4.31 18.64 10.60
CA GLN A 390 -5.64 18.23 11.07
C GLN A 390 -5.66 17.97 12.58
N LEU A 391 -4.63 17.31 13.12
CA LEU A 391 -4.52 17.07 14.56
C LEU A 391 -4.39 18.39 15.35
N ILE A 392 -3.62 19.36 14.84
CA ILE A 392 -3.49 20.68 15.46
C ILE A 392 -4.83 21.41 15.48
N ASP A 393 -5.56 21.40 14.38
CA ASP A 393 -6.89 22.02 14.28
C ASP A 393 -7.88 21.37 15.26
N GLU A 394 -7.87 20.04 15.39
CA GLU A 394 -8.69 19.32 16.36
C GLU A 394 -8.37 19.68 17.82
N ILE A 395 -7.10 19.95 18.13
CA ILE A 395 -6.67 20.38 19.46
C ILE A 395 -7.08 21.83 19.72
N GLN A 396 -6.98 22.72 18.72
CA GLN A 396 -7.35 24.13 18.85
C GLN A 396 -8.86 24.37 18.95
N GLN A 397 -9.67 23.46 18.41
CA GLN A 397 -11.14 23.53 18.48
C GLN A 397 -11.73 22.90 19.76
N ARG A 398 -10.89 22.33 20.63
CA ARG A 398 -11.25 21.85 21.98
C ARG A 398 -10.89 22.88 23.04
#